data_AF-A0A015LHV2-F1
#
_entry.id   AF-A0A015LHV2-F1
#
_cell.length_a   1.000
_cell.length_b   1.000
_cell.length_c   1.000
_cell.angle_alpha   90.00
_cell.angle_beta   90.00
_cell.angle_gamma   90.00
#
_symmetry.space_group_name_H-M   'P 1'
#
loop_
_entity.id
_entity.type
_entity.pdbx_description
1 polymer ?
#
loop_
_entity_poly.entity_id
_entity_poly.type
_entity_poly.pdbx_seq_one_letter_code
_entity_poly.pdbx_strand_id
1 'polypeptide(L)'
;MTANLANLQQFELSRQKQIDRITNKIIYLESANITQDFPLQQCDYVIVLYGMKICIAKVIAMYYEGYGNHCYSQNVVTQIEDLSYILLQVYLPIYLNIFASQTVEGYTLFTHHCPQNIIYHIKSNEVIIGDSSLTLTGVAHNTFNYFNRNTIKNSIINMM
;
A
#
# COMPACT_ATOMS: atom_id res chain seq x y z
N MET A 1 18.38 44.11 -17.00
CA MET A 1 17.33 43.10 -16.76
C MET A 1 17.33 42.75 -15.28
N THR A 2 16.56 43.46 -14.48
CA THR A 2 16.43 43.20 -13.04
C THR A 2 15.28 42.23 -12.84
N ALA A 3 15.58 40.97 -12.53
CA ALA A 3 14.56 40.06 -12.02
C ALA A 3 14.02 40.68 -10.72
N ASN A 4 12.74 41.05 -10.73
CA ASN A 4 12.09 41.68 -9.60
C ASN A 4 12.10 40.70 -8.42
N LEU A 5 12.48 41.14 -7.21
CA LEU A 5 12.67 40.29 -6.02
C LEU A 5 11.41 39.42 -5.72
N ALA A 6 10.23 39.97 -6.01
CA ALA A 6 8.95 39.29 -5.88
C ALA A 6 8.81 38.05 -6.81
N ASN A 7 9.37 38.11 -8.02
CA ASN A 7 9.33 36.98 -8.97
C ASN A 7 10.25 35.83 -8.53
N LEU A 8 11.39 36.17 -7.92
CA LEU A 8 12.30 35.17 -7.34
C LEU A 8 11.64 34.46 -6.15
N GLN A 9 11.00 35.21 -5.25
CA GLN A 9 10.27 34.63 -4.11
C GLN A 9 9.11 33.73 -4.54
N GLN A 10 8.31 34.13 -5.55
CA GLN A 10 7.24 33.28 -6.08
C GLN A 10 7.78 31.99 -6.72
N PHE A 11 8.91 32.07 -7.42
CA PHE A 11 9.54 30.91 -8.03
C PHE A 11 10.05 29.92 -6.97
N GLU A 12 10.70 30.40 -5.90
CA GLU A 12 11.13 29.54 -4.79
C GLU A 12 9.95 28.89 -4.06
N LEU A 13 8.87 29.64 -3.77
CA LEU A 13 7.63 29.11 -3.19
C LEU A 13 7.00 28.02 -4.08
N SER A 14 7.01 28.21 -5.40
CA SER A 14 6.48 27.22 -6.36
C SER A 14 7.32 25.94 -6.38
N ARG A 15 8.65 26.09 -6.32
CA ARG A 15 9.61 24.99 -6.26
C ARG A 15 9.47 24.22 -4.95
N GLN A 16 9.36 24.91 -3.82
CA GLN A 16 9.15 24.28 -2.51
C GLN A 16 7.84 23.49 -2.51
N LYS A 17 6.72 24.05 -2.99
CA LYS A 17 5.45 23.32 -3.13
C LYS A 17 5.56 22.07 -4.02
N GLN A 18 6.39 22.13 -5.06
CA GLN A 18 6.62 20.99 -5.95
C GLN A 18 7.48 19.92 -5.27
N ILE A 19 8.53 20.32 -4.54
CA ILE A 19 9.36 19.42 -3.74
C ILE A 19 8.50 18.78 -2.64
N ASP A 20 7.74 19.57 -1.88
CA ASP A 20 6.83 19.08 -0.84
C ASP A 20 5.81 18.09 -1.44
N ARG A 21 5.28 18.35 -2.64
CA ARG A 21 4.39 17.39 -3.33
C ARG A 21 5.11 16.10 -3.71
N ILE A 22 6.35 16.16 -4.17
CA ILE A 22 7.14 14.98 -4.54
C ILE A 22 7.52 14.20 -3.28
N THR A 23 8.05 14.86 -2.27
CA THR A 23 8.41 14.30 -0.97
C THR A 23 7.19 13.68 -0.29
N ASN A 24 6.05 14.37 -0.24
CA ASN A 24 4.82 13.80 0.31
C ASN A 24 4.33 12.59 -0.49
N LYS A 25 4.52 12.59 -1.82
CA LYS A 25 4.16 11.45 -2.66
C LYS A 25 5.10 10.26 -2.47
N ILE A 26 6.38 10.51 -2.18
CA ILE A 26 7.38 9.50 -1.81
C ILE A 26 7.07 8.95 -0.41
N ILE A 27 6.85 9.81 0.59
CA ILE A 27 6.47 9.43 1.96
C ILE A 27 5.14 8.64 1.96
N TYR A 28 4.18 9.00 1.11
CA TYR A 28 2.91 8.26 1.00
C TYR A 28 3.06 6.87 0.40
N LEU A 29 4.04 6.69 -0.49
CA LEU A 29 4.43 5.39 -1.03
C LEU A 29 5.23 4.59 -0.01
N GLU A 30 6.11 5.23 0.76
CA GLU A 30 6.89 4.59 1.82
C GLU A 30 6.00 4.13 2.99
N SER A 31 5.05 4.96 3.41
CA SER A 31 4.16 4.68 4.55
C SER A 31 2.88 3.91 4.20
N ALA A 32 2.62 3.66 2.92
CA ALA A 32 1.38 3.02 2.43
C ALA A 32 0.07 3.66 2.94
N ASN A 33 0.07 4.97 3.21
CA ASN A 33 -1.04 5.70 3.85
C ASN A 33 -1.36 5.26 5.30
N ILE A 34 -0.44 4.57 5.98
CA ILE A 34 -0.61 4.16 7.37
C ILE A 34 -0.12 5.29 8.27
N THR A 35 -0.98 5.75 9.17
CA THR A 35 -0.72 6.88 10.05
C THR A 35 -1.41 6.70 11.40
N GLN A 36 -1.20 7.62 12.34
CA GLN A 36 -1.93 7.63 13.61
C GLN A 36 -3.46 7.74 13.43
N ASP A 37 -3.92 8.51 12.45
CA ASP A 37 -5.35 8.70 12.16
C ASP A 37 -5.92 7.60 11.26
N PHE A 38 -5.06 6.84 10.60
CA PHE A 38 -5.43 5.73 9.74
C PHE A 38 -4.52 4.51 9.96
N PRO A 39 -4.58 3.90 11.16
CA PRO A 39 -3.67 2.83 11.53
C PRO A 39 -4.05 1.53 10.84
N LEU A 40 -3.07 0.67 10.61
CA LEU A 40 -3.25 -0.69 10.10
C LEU A 40 -3.54 -1.65 11.25
N GLN A 41 -4.50 -2.55 11.08
CA GLN A 41 -4.83 -3.59 12.06
C GLN A 41 -5.04 -4.95 11.38
N GLN A 42 -5.10 -6.00 12.22
CA GLN A 42 -5.43 -7.34 11.76
C GLN A 42 -6.81 -7.35 11.09
N CYS A 43 -6.97 -8.16 10.05
CA CYS A 43 -8.15 -8.25 9.18
C CYS A 43 -8.42 -7.07 8.25
N ASP A 44 -7.60 -6.01 8.27
CA ASP A 44 -7.65 -4.98 7.24
C ASP A 44 -7.18 -5.50 5.88
N TYR A 45 -7.43 -4.70 4.85
CA TYR A 45 -7.06 -5.01 3.47
C TYR A 45 -6.00 -4.02 2.96
N VAL A 46 -5.08 -4.52 2.15
CA VAL A 46 -4.00 -3.74 1.58
C VAL A 46 -3.82 -4.04 0.09
N ILE A 47 -3.28 -3.06 -0.64
CA ILE A 47 -2.67 -3.27 -1.95
C ILE A 47 -1.22 -3.68 -1.72
N VAL A 48 -0.80 -4.79 -2.30
CA VAL A 48 0.54 -5.37 -2.09
C VAL A 48 1.19 -5.76 -3.42
N LEU A 49 2.51 -5.59 -3.50
CA LEU A 49 3.31 -6.21 -4.56
C LEU A 49 3.61 -7.67 -4.21
N TYR A 50 2.96 -8.58 -4.93
CA TYR A 50 3.16 -10.03 -4.83
C TYR A 50 3.88 -10.56 -6.08
N GLY A 51 5.18 -10.83 -5.95
CA GLY A 51 6.04 -11.08 -7.09
C GLY A 51 6.08 -9.86 -8.02
N MET A 52 5.70 -10.02 -9.28
CA MET A 52 5.58 -8.91 -10.24
C MET A 52 4.14 -8.40 -10.42
N LYS A 53 3.20 -8.85 -9.57
CA LYS A 53 1.78 -8.51 -9.66
C LYS A 53 1.36 -7.64 -8.49
N ILE A 54 0.55 -6.63 -8.77
CA ILE A 54 -0.16 -5.88 -7.73
C ILE A 54 -1.44 -6.65 -7.41
N CYS A 55 -1.59 -7.02 -6.15
CA CYS A 55 -2.70 -7.84 -5.63
C CYS A 55 -3.38 -7.12 -4.46
N ILE A 56 -4.51 -7.67 -4.02
CA ILE A 56 -5.12 -7.30 -2.73
C ILE A 56 -4.77 -8.38 -1.73
N ALA A 57 -4.50 -7.98 -0.50
CA ALA A 57 -4.26 -8.92 0.58
C ALA A 57 -5.00 -8.53 1.84
N LYS A 58 -5.43 -9.54 2.60
CA LYS A 58 -5.93 -9.36 3.96
C LYS A 58 -4.78 -9.55 4.94
N VAL A 59 -4.68 -8.66 5.92
CA VAL A 59 -3.71 -8.75 7.01
C VAL A 59 -4.13 -9.86 7.97
N ILE A 60 -3.29 -10.87 8.11
CA ILE A 60 -3.54 -12.02 8.99
C ILE A 60 -2.78 -11.89 10.30
N ALA A 61 -1.52 -11.46 10.26
CA ALA A 61 -0.72 -11.20 11.46
C ALA A 61 0.38 -10.17 11.16
N MET A 62 0.76 -9.40 12.18
CA MET A 62 1.80 -8.38 12.11
C MET A 62 2.85 -8.67 13.18
N TYR A 63 4.12 -8.46 12.84
CA TYR A 63 5.25 -8.79 13.70
C TYR A 63 6.24 -7.65 13.81
N TYR A 64 6.70 -7.40 15.03
CA TYR A 64 7.74 -6.42 15.37
C TYR A 64 9.07 -7.13 15.60
N GLU A 65 10.17 -6.43 15.38
CA GLU A 65 11.47 -6.93 15.82
C GLU A 65 11.62 -6.74 17.33
N GLY A 66 12.04 -7.78 18.05
CA GLY A 66 12.28 -7.73 19.48
C GLY A 66 13.23 -8.84 19.91
N TYR A 67 14.27 -8.49 20.68
CA TYR A 67 15.28 -9.45 21.17
C TYR A 67 15.92 -10.29 20.05
N GLY A 68 16.12 -9.72 18.85
CA GLY A 68 16.64 -10.43 17.68
C GLY A 68 15.69 -11.47 17.09
N ASN A 69 14.39 -11.38 17.40
CA ASN A 69 13.33 -12.27 16.92
C ASN A 69 12.13 -11.47 16.39
N HIS A 70 11.18 -12.16 15.75
CA HIS A 70 9.91 -11.58 15.30
C HIS A 70 8.80 -11.85 16.34
N CYS A 71 8.30 -10.78 16.97
CA CYS A 71 7.27 -10.85 18.00
C CYS A 71 5.89 -10.55 17.39
N TYR A 72 4.95 -11.50 17.50
CA TYR A 72 3.56 -11.29 17.12
C TYR A 72 2.90 -10.21 17.99
N SER A 73 2.10 -9.36 17.37
CA SER A 73 1.31 -8.37 18.08
C SER A 73 -0.08 -8.21 17.47
N GLN A 74 -1.05 -7.88 18.31
CA GLN A 74 -2.41 -7.48 17.94
C GLN A 74 -2.62 -5.96 17.99
N ASN A 75 -1.58 -5.21 18.37
CA ASN A 75 -1.66 -3.76 18.43
C ASN A 75 -1.85 -3.19 17.02
N VAL A 76 -2.55 -2.06 16.97
CA VAL A 76 -2.65 -1.27 15.75
C VAL A 76 -1.29 -0.67 15.40
N VAL A 77 -1.01 -0.56 14.11
CA VAL A 77 0.26 -0.07 13.56
C VAL A 77 0.02 1.31 12.98
N THR A 78 0.76 2.30 13.47
CA THR A 78 0.68 3.69 12.98
C THR A 78 1.81 4.07 12.04
N GLN A 79 2.88 3.26 11.99
CA GLN A 79 4.04 3.41 11.12
C GLN A 79 4.42 2.02 10.62
N ILE A 80 4.41 1.81 9.31
CA ILE A 80 4.62 0.49 8.73
C ILE A 80 6.06 -0.01 8.92
N GLU A 81 7.00 0.93 9.07
CA GLU A 81 8.42 0.71 9.28
C GLU A 81 8.73 0.07 10.63
N ASP A 82 7.81 0.16 11.60
CA ASP A 82 7.95 -0.52 12.89
C ASP A 82 7.79 -2.04 12.76
N LEU A 83 7.13 -2.49 11.69
CA LEU A 83 6.97 -3.91 11.43
C LEU A 83 8.27 -4.49 10.87
N SER A 84 8.65 -5.65 11.38
CA SER A 84 9.66 -6.50 10.75
C SER A 84 9.04 -7.40 9.69
N TYR A 85 7.78 -7.80 9.89
CA TYR A 85 7.13 -8.79 9.04
C TYR A 85 5.61 -8.70 9.06
N ILE A 86 4.97 -9.10 7.96
CA ILE A 86 3.51 -9.23 7.87
C ILE A 86 3.09 -10.54 7.19
N LEU A 87 2.14 -11.26 7.79
CA LEU A 87 1.49 -12.42 7.20
C LEU A 87 0.21 -11.97 6.48
N LEU A 88 0.09 -12.34 5.22
CA LEU A 88 -0.97 -11.90 4.32
C LEU A 88 -1.71 -13.09 3.71
N GLN A 89 -3.03 -12.99 3.58
CA GLN A 89 -3.82 -13.82 2.67
C GLN A 89 -4.00 -13.06 1.36
N VAL A 90 -3.53 -13.63 0.25
CA VAL A 90 -3.52 -12.96 -1.06
C VAL A 90 -4.79 -13.26 -1.86
N TYR A 91 -5.35 -12.22 -2.45
CA TYR A 91 -6.42 -12.28 -3.44
C TYR A 91 -5.85 -11.93 -4.81
N LEU A 92 -5.89 -12.89 -5.74
CA LEU A 92 -5.26 -12.76 -7.06
C LEU A 92 -6.15 -11.99 -8.03
N PRO A 93 -5.62 -11.05 -8.82
CA PRO A 93 -6.43 -10.31 -9.79
C PRO A 93 -6.98 -11.26 -10.87
N ILE A 94 -8.29 -11.18 -11.12
CA ILE A 94 -8.98 -11.92 -12.19
C ILE A 94 -9.25 -10.96 -13.36
N TYR A 95 -10.09 -9.96 -13.11
CA TYR A 95 -10.57 -9.02 -14.11
C TYR A 95 -10.99 -7.72 -13.44
N LEU A 96 -10.52 -6.58 -13.97
CA LEU A 96 -10.79 -5.24 -13.45
C LEU A 96 -10.50 -5.12 -11.95
N ASN A 97 -11.56 -5.01 -11.15
CA ASN A 97 -11.55 -4.81 -9.70
C ASN A 97 -11.99 -6.06 -8.92
N ILE A 98 -12.02 -7.23 -9.57
CA ILE A 98 -12.40 -8.52 -8.98
C ILE A 98 -11.17 -9.39 -8.80
N PHE A 99 -11.05 -9.96 -7.60
CA PHE A 99 -9.92 -10.75 -7.15
C PHE A 99 -10.39 -12.10 -6.62
N ALA A 100 -9.69 -13.19 -6.94
CA ALA A 100 -9.99 -14.53 -6.47
C ALA A 100 -9.43 -14.74 -5.07
N SER A 101 -10.21 -15.31 -4.16
CA SER A 101 -9.72 -15.73 -2.83
C SER A 101 -8.94 -17.05 -2.85
N GLN A 102 -8.97 -17.76 -3.98
CA GLN A 102 -8.35 -19.05 -4.20
C GLN A 102 -7.65 -19.12 -5.57
N THR A 103 -6.67 -20.01 -5.70
CA THR A 103 -6.07 -20.36 -7.00
C THR A 103 -7.06 -21.18 -7.85
N VAL A 104 -6.70 -21.44 -9.11
CA VAL A 104 -7.52 -22.29 -10.00
C VAL A 104 -7.64 -23.72 -9.48
N GLU A 105 -6.69 -24.17 -8.66
CA GLU A 105 -6.68 -25.47 -7.97
C GLU A 105 -7.43 -25.45 -6.63
N GLY A 106 -7.98 -24.31 -6.21
CA GLY A 106 -8.77 -24.18 -4.98
C GLY A 106 -7.98 -23.85 -3.71
N TYR A 107 -6.70 -23.50 -3.81
CA TYR A 107 -5.88 -23.17 -2.63
C TYR A 107 -6.00 -21.71 -2.21
N THR A 108 -6.07 -21.46 -0.91
CA THR A 108 -5.90 -20.12 -0.35
C THR A 108 -4.42 -19.82 -0.17
N LEU A 109 -3.96 -18.69 -0.72
CA LEU A 109 -2.56 -18.29 -0.65
C LEU A 109 -2.30 -17.48 0.62
N PHE A 110 -1.44 -18.01 1.47
CA PHE A 110 -0.82 -17.27 2.57
C PHE A 110 0.63 -17.03 2.24
N THR A 111 1.06 -15.79 2.41
CA THR A 111 2.41 -15.37 2.10
C THR A 111 2.92 -14.47 3.18
N HIS A 112 4.22 -14.53 3.31
CA HIS A 112 4.95 -13.78 4.26
C HIS A 112 5.52 -12.54 3.48
N HIS A 113 5.14 -11.34 3.91
CA HIS A 113 5.56 -9.94 3.59
C HIS A 113 6.78 -9.31 4.27
N CYS A 114 7.75 -8.76 3.53
CA CYS A 114 8.43 -7.53 3.99
C CYS A 114 7.40 -6.36 3.96
N PRO A 115 7.24 -5.55 5.01
CA PRO A 115 6.22 -4.50 5.06
C PRO A 115 6.34 -3.47 3.93
N GLN A 116 7.54 -3.23 3.40
CA GLN A 116 7.79 -2.37 2.24
C GLN A 116 7.03 -2.81 0.98
N ASN A 117 6.56 -4.06 0.92
CA ASN A 117 5.72 -4.55 -0.18
C ASN A 117 4.28 -4.08 -0.13
N ILE A 118 3.86 -3.49 0.99
CA ILE A 118 2.55 -2.86 1.09
C ILE A 118 2.61 -1.50 0.39
N ILE A 119 1.74 -1.32 -0.59
CA ILE A 119 1.66 -0.09 -1.40
C ILE A 119 0.61 0.85 -0.81
N TYR A 120 -0.46 0.31 -0.24
CA TYR A 120 -1.60 1.10 0.21
C TYR A 120 -2.49 0.35 1.20
N HIS A 121 -2.85 1.00 2.32
CA HIS A 121 -3.88 0.53 3.25
C HIS A 121 -5.30 0.93 2.80
N ILE A 122 -6.21 -0.04 2.73
CA ILE A 122 -7.58 0.11 2.23
C ILE A 122 -8.58 0.17 3.39
N LYS A 123 -9.53 1.10 3.32
CA LYS A 123 -10.67 1.14 4.24
C LYS A 123 -11.58 -0.08 4.05
N SER A 124 -11.94 -0.76 5.13
CA SER A 124 -12.73 -2.00 5.09
C SER A 124 -14.10 -1.85 4.42
N ASN A 125 -14.70 -0.65 4.43
CA ASN A 125 -15.98 -0.38 3.76
C ASN A 125 -15.88 -0.25 2.23
N GLU A 126 -14.67 -0.23 1.66
CA GLU A 126 -14.44 -0.17 0.21
C GLU A 126 -14.18 -1.56 -0.40
N VAL A 127 -14.27 -2.61 0.42
CA VAL A 127 -14.04 -4.00 0.05
C VAL A 127 -15.34 -4.80 0.21
N ILE A 128 -15.80 -5.42 -0.87
CA ILE A 128 -16.95 -6.34 -0.87
C ILE A 128 -16.42 -7.77 -0.96
N ILE A 129 -16.75 -8.59 0.04
CA ILE A 129 -16.37 -10.00 0.09
C ILE A 129 -17.56 -10.84 -0.40
N GLY A 130 -17.34 -11.63 -1.45
CA GLY A 130 -18.21 -12.72 -1.86
C GLY A 130 -17.59 -14.08 -1.50
N ASP A 131 -18.29 -15.16 -1.84
CA ASP A 131 -17.92 -16.52 -1.43
C ASP A 131 -16.49 -16.94 -1.87
N SER A 132 -16.11 -16.61 -3.11
CA SER A 132 -14.80 -16.95 -3.68
C SER A 132 -14.07 -15.74 -4.28
N SER A 133 -14.57 -14.54 -4.03
CA SER A 133 -14.06 -13.32 -4.65
C SER A 133 -14.08 -12.12 -3.73
N LEU A 134 -13.19 -11.18 -4.01
CA LEU A 134 -13.14 -9.85 -3.41
C LEU A 134 -13.33 -8.82 -4.53
N THR A 135 -14.19 -7.82 -4.28
CA THR A 135 -14.39 -6.70 -5.20
C THR A 135 -14.06 -5.38 -4.54
N LEU A 136 -13.25 -4.55 -5.19
CA LEU A 136 -12.97 -3.19 -4.71
C LEU A 136 -14.01 -2.19 -5.21
N THR A 137 -14.32 -1.21 -4.38
CA THR A 137 -15.21 -0.09 -4.70
C THR A 137 -14.58 1.24 -4.31
N GLY A 138 -15.27 2.35 -4.60
CA GLY A 138 -14.88 3.67 -4.09
C GLY A 138 -13.45 4.11 -4.44
N VAL A 139 -12.76 4.66 -3.44
CA VAL A 139 -11.39 5.16 -3.56
C VAL A 139 -10.42 4.00 -3.76
N ALA A 140 -10.58 2.89 -3.04
CA ALA A 140 -9.75 1.69 -3.19
C ALA A 140 -9.64 1.20 -4.65
N HIS A 141 -10.76 1.14 -5.37
CA HIS A 141 -10.76 0.76 -6.78
C HIS A 141 -9.95 1.74 -7.65
N ASN A 142 -10.14 3.05 -7.45
CA ASN A 142 -9.41 4.07 -8.20
C ASN A 142 -7.91 4.03 -7.90
N THR A 143 -7.55 3.83 -6.64
CA THR A 143 -6.16 3.70 -6.16
C THR A 143 -5.49 2.45 -6.73
N PHE A 144 -6.16 1.30 -6.71
CA PHE A 144 -5.65 0.08 -7.36
C PHE A 144 -5.40 0.30 -8.85
N ASN A 145 -6.37 0.87 -9.57
CA ASN A 145 -6.21 1.16 -11.00
C ASN A 145 -5.06 2.13 -11.28
N TYR A 146 -4.79 3.08 -10.39
CA TYR A 146 -3.66 3.98 -10.51
C TYR A 146 -2.33 3.23 -10.43
N PHE A 147 -2.15 2.42 -9.39
CA PHE A 147 -0.92 1.66 -9.18
C PHE A 147 -0.70 0.57 -10.22
N ASN A 148 -1.78 -0.06 -10.70
CA ASN A 148 -1.68 -1.14 -11.69
C ASN A 148 -1.41 -0.66 -13.13
N ARG A 149 -1.32 0.66 -13.38
CA ARG A 149 -0.85 1.19 -14.67
C ARG A 149 0.58 0.73 -14.92
N ASN A 150 0.87 0.21 -16.12
CA ASN A 150 2.18 -0.37 -16.45
C ASN A 150 3.36 0.53 -16.09
N THR A 151 3.27 1.83 -16.38
CA THR A 151 4.33 2.78 -16.03
C THR A 151 4.56 2.89 -14.53
N ILE A 152 3.49 3.01 -13.74
CA ILE A 152 3.56 3.13 -12.28
C ILE A 152 4.02 1.82 -11.65
N LYS A 153 3.40 0.70 -12.04
CA LYS A 153 3.77 -0.64 -11.56
C LYS A 153 5.24 -0.95 -11.81
N ASN A 154 5.76 -0.65 -13.00
CA ASN A 154 7.16 -0.89 -13.31
C ASN A 154 8.08 0.02 -12.46
N SER A 155 7.69 1.26 -12.18
CA SER A 155 8.44 2.11 -11.26
C SER A 155 8.48 1.54 -9.84
N ILE A 156 7.36 1.01 -9.33
CA ILE A 156 7.29 0.37 -8.00
C ILE A 156 8.21 -0.86 -7.97
N ILE A 157 8.11 -1.75 -8.96
CA ILE A 157 8.95 -2.95 -9.04
C ILE A 157 10.45 -2.61 -9.06
N ASN A 158 10.84 -1.52 -9.71
CA ASN A 158 12.25 -1.13 -9.80
C ASN A 158 12.78 -0.41 -8.54
N MET A 159 11.90 0.05 -7.64
CA MET A 159 12.27 0.70 -6.39
C MET A 159 12.45 -0.28 -5.23
N MET A 160 11.92 -1.49 -5.38
CA MET A 160 11.88 -2.54 -4.37
C MET A 160 12.87 -3.67 -4.68
#